data_AF-A0A7C7PEU8-F1
#
_entry.id   AF-A0A7C7PEU8-F1
#
_cell.length_a   1.000
_cell.length_b   1.000
_cell.length_c   1.000
_cell.angle_alpha   90.00
_cell.angle_beta   90.00
_cell.angle_gamma   90.00
#
_symmetry.space_group_name_H-M   'P 1'
#
loop_
_entity.id
_entity.type
_entity.pdbx_description
1 polymer ?
#
loop_
_entity_poly.entity_id
_entity_poly.type
_entity_poly.pdbx_seq_one_letter_code
_entity_poly.pdbx_strand_id
1 'polypeptide(L)' 'MGGTDKEIRLADETLETLGGAVVRSADNRILVDNTFEGRQRRFETALLQILMGRMFPHSAELGAPVHG' A
#
# COMPACT_ATOMS: atom_id res chain seq x y z
N MET A 1 2.86 15.65 28.16
CA MET A 1 4.25 15.23 27.91
C MET A 1 4.20 14.00 27.01
N GLY A 2 4.38 14.17 25.70
CA GLY A 2 4.27 13.08 24.71
C GLY A 2 5.60 12.35 24.56
N GLY A 3 5.58 11.04 24.72
CA GLY A 3 6.78 10.20 24.87
C GLY A 3 7.73 10.25 23.67
N THR A 4 8.93 10.78 23.90
CA THR A 4 10.07 10.76 22.96
C THR A 4 11.16 9.79 23.40
N ASP A 5 10.83 8.79 24.23
CA ASP A 5 11.80 7.81 24.72
C ASP A 5 11.85 6.57 23.81
N LYS A 6 11.96 6.80 22.50
CA LYS A 6 12.12 5.73 21.51
C LYS A 6 13.44 5.90 20.78
N GLU A 7 14.31 4.93 20.94
CA GLU A 7 15.55 4.83 20.19
C GLU A 7 15.25 4.28 18.78
N ILE A 8 15.73 4.97 17.75
CA ILE A 8 15.66 4.52 16.36
C ILE A 8 17.09 4.26 15.90
N ARG A 9 17.30 3.09 15.29
CA ARG A 9 18.57 2.70 14.72
C ARG A 9 18.36 2.36 13.26
N LEU A 10 19.26 2.84 12.40
CA LEU A 10 19.32 2.40 11.01
C LEU A 10 19.95 1.00 10.99
N ALA A 11 19.40 0.11 10.17
CA ALA A 11 20.05 -1.13 9.87
C ALA A 11 21.25 -0.86 8.96
N ASP A 12 22.30 -1.67 9.09
CA ASP A 12 23.45 -1.63 8.19
C ASP A 12 23.09 -2.19 6.79
N GLU A 13 22.03 -2.99 6.73
CA GLU A 13 21.51 -3.59 5.51
C GLU A 13 20.72 -2.58 4.68
N THR A 14 21.10 -2.43 3.41
CA THR A 14 20.33 -1.67 2.43
C THR A 14 19.16 -2.48 1.92
N LEU A 15 18.09 -1.79 1.53
CA LEU A 15 16.93 -2.39 0.89
C LEU A 15 16.96 -2.10 -0.61
N GLU A 16 16.75 -3.14 -1.42
CA GLU A 16 16.46 -3.01 -2.84
C GLU A 16 15.00 -2.52 -2.99
N THR A 17 14.85 -1.21 -3.14
CA THR A 17 13.55 -0.54 -3.26
C THR A 17 13.73 0.77 -4.01
N LEU A 18 12.67 1.21 -4.70
CA LEU A 18 12.60 2.56 -5.27
C LEU A 18 12.63 3.65 -4.19
N GLY A 19 12.22 3.32 -2.96
CA GLY A 19 12.33 4.21 -1.81
C GLY A 19 11.37 3.89 -0.67
N GLY A 20 11.47 4.67 0.41
CA GLY A 20 10.74 4.45 1.65
C GLY A 20 11.57 3.66 2.66
N ALA A 21 10.90 2.95 3.58
CA ALA A 21 11.58 2.23 4.64
C ALA A 21 10.75 1.04 5.14
N VAL A 22 11.45 0.05 5.68
CA VAL A 22 10.87 -0.98 6.54
C VAL A 22 11.27 -0.69 7.97
N VAL A 23 10.30 -0.61 8.87
CA VAL A 23 10.54 -0.42 10.31
C VAL A 23 10.18 -1.71 11.03
N ARG A 24 11.11 -2.21 11.83
CA ARG A 24 10.90 -3.38 12.70
C ARG A 24 11.11 -3.01 14.16
N SER A 25 10.36 -3.62 15.06
CA SER A 25 10.68 -3.57 16.48
C SER A 25 11.98 -4.32 16.77
N ALA A 26 12.66 -3.97 17.86
CA ALA A 26 13.91 -4.62 18.26
C ALA A 26 13.75 -6.13 18.48
N ASP A 27 12.60 -6.56 18.99
CA ASP A 27 12.22 -7.97 19.19
C ASP A 27 11.68 -8.65 17.91
N ASN A 28 11.65 -7.93 16.79
CA ASN A 28 11.18 -8.39 15.48
C ASN A 28 9.72 -8.87 15.43
N ARG A 29 8.89 -8.52 16.42
CA ARG A 29 7.47 -8.91 16.46
C ARG A 29 6.56 -7.98 15.66
N ILE A 30 6.99 -6.74 15.44
CA ILE A 30 6.27 -5.75 14.65
C ILE A 30 7.12 -5.42 13.43
N LEU A 31 6.48 -5.46 12.26
CA LEU A 31 7.07 -5.04 11.00
C LEU A 31 6.08 -4.14 10.26
N VAL A 32 6.56 -2.97 9.86
CA VAL A 32 5.82 -2.02 9.05
C VAL A 32 6.60 -1.81 7.77
N ASP A 33 6.07 -2.36 6.68
CA ASP A 33 6.56 -2.09 5.33
C ASP A 33 5.91 -0.82 4.78
N ASN A 34 6.70 0.25 4.70
CA ASN A 34 6.32 1.50 4.09
C ASN A 34 7.24 1.86 2.90
N THR A 35 7.82 0.84 2.26
CA THR A 35 8.46 0.99 0.95
C THR A 35 7.44 1.41 -0.10
N PHE A 36 7.91 1.99 -1.20
CA PHE A 36 7.06 2.31 -2.34
C PHE A 36 6.28 1.08 -2.81
N GLU A 37 6.97 -0.06 -2.95
CA GLU A 37 6.42 -1.35 -3.36
C GLU A 37 5.42 -1.88 -2.34
N GLY A 38 5.72 -1.74 -1.04
CA GLY A 38 4.83 -2.09 0.05
C GLY A 38 3.51 -1.31 -0.01
N ARG A 39 3.58 0.00 -0.30
CA ARG A 39 2.39 0.83 -0.52
C ARG A 39 1.67 0.47 -1.82
N GLN A 40 2.38 0.22 -2.90
CA GLN A 40 1.80 -0.19 -4.18
C GLN A 40 0.97 -1.46 -4.02
N ARG A 41 1.53 -2.51 -3.40
CA ARG A 41 0.80 -3.74 -3.09
C ARG A 41 -0.43 -3.49 -2.22
N ARG A 42 -0.29 -2.68 -1.17
CA ARG A 42 -1.41 -2.34 -0.26
C ARG A 42 -2.55 -1.63 -0.99
N PHE A 43 -2.23 -0.82 -1.99
CA PHE A 43 -3.23 0.01 -2.70
C PHE A 43 -3.63 -0.52 -4.06
N GLU A 44 -3.07 -1.63 -4.54
CA GLU A 44 -3.30 -2.17 -5.88
C GLU A 44 -4.79 -2.31 -6.20
N THR A 45 -5.56 -2.98 -5.33
CA THR A 45 -7.00 -3.17 -5.51
C THR A 45 -7.75 -1.84 -5.54
N ALA A 46 -7.44 -0.91 -4.64
CA ALA A 46 -8.11 0.37 -4.56
C ALA A 46 -7.80 1.24 -5.80
N LEU A 47 -6.55 1.23 -6.26
CA LEU A 47 -6.11 1.91 -7.48
C LEU A 47 -6.82 1.32 -8.70
N LEU A 48 -6.94 0.00 -8.80
CA LEU A 48 -7.66 -0.63 -9.90
C LEU A 48 -9.14 -0.21 -9.94
N GLN A 49 -9.82 -0.18 -8.79
CA GLN A 49 -11.21 0.27 -8.72
C GLN A 49 -11.36 1.73 -9.18
N ILE A 50 -10.46 2.60 -8.72
CA ILE A 50 -10.44 4.01 -9.13
C ILE A 50 -10.18 4.13 -10.63
N LEU A 51 -9.22 3.37 -11.17
CA LEU A 51 -8.90 3.36 -12.59
C LEU A 51 -10.08 2.87 -13.42
N MET A 52 -10.74 1.78 -13.04
CA MET A 52 -11.93 1.27 -13.72
C MET A 52 -13.07 2.29 -13.73
N GLY A 53 -13.39 2.88 -12.59
CA GLY A 53 -14.45 3.90 -12.50
C GLY A 53 -14.16 5.15 -13.33
N ARG A 54 -12.89 5.52 -13.50
CA ARG A 54 -12.48 6.68 -14.32
C ARG A 54 -12.40 6.36 -15.81
N MET A 55 -11.85 5.20 -16.16
CA MET A 55 -11.61 4.80 -17.55
C MET A 55 -12.88 4.30 -18.24
N PHE A 56 -13.79 3.67 -17.48
CA PHE A 56 -15.01 3.07 -18.02
C PHE A 56 -16.26 3.51 -17.23
N PRO A 57 -16.63 4.81 -17.29
CA PRO A 57 -17.74 5.33 -16.51
C PRO A 57 -19.13 4.78 -16.93
N HIS A 58 -19.26 4.21 -18.14
CA HIS A 58 -20.55 3.73 -18.69
C HIS A 58 -20.67 2.20 -18.80
N SER A 59 -19.67 1.40 -18.42
CA SER A 59 -19.74 -0.07 -18.53
C SER A 59 -20.67 -0.74 -17.52
N ALA A 60 -21.22 0.01 -16.56
CA ALA A 60 -22.28 -0.48 -15.68
C ALA A 60 -23.60 -0.76 -16.42
N GLU A 61 -23.82 -0.18 -17.61
CA GLU A 61 -25.05 -0.39 -18.39
C GLU A 61 -25.05 -1.66 -19.24
N LEU A 62 -23.87 -2.25 -19.52
CA LEU A 62 -23.71 -3.44 -20.36
C LEU A 62 -24.12 -4.77 -19.70
N GLY A 63 -24.54 -4.75 -18.42
CA GLY A 63 -24.95 -5.92 -17.65
C GLY A 63 -26.46 -6.10 -17.48
N ALA A 64 -27.30 -5.20 -17.99
CA ALA A 64 -28.74 -5.40 -17.94
C ALA A 64 -29.15 -6.51 -18.94
N PRO A 65 -29.79 -7.60 -18.51
CA PRO A 65 -30.34 -8.56 -19.44
C PRO A 65 -31.43 -7.84 -20.24
N VAL A 66 -31.17 -7.64 -21.53
CA VAL A 66 -32.21 -7.31 -22.50
C VAL A 66 -33.10 -8.54 -22.56
N HIS A 67 -34.25 -8.48 -21.90
CA HIS A 67 -35.30 -9.47 -22.07
C HIS A 67 -35.66 -9.57 -23.55
N GLY A 68 -35.53 -10.78 -24.10
CA GLY A 68 -36.04 -11.21 -25.39
C GLY A 68 -36.49 -12.65 -25.25
#